data_AF-A0A3M2A4K8-F1
#
_entry.id   AF-A0A3M2A4K8-F1
#
_cell.length_a   1.000
_cell.length_b   1.000
_cell.length_c   1.000
_cell.angle_alpha   90.00
_cell.angle_beta   90.00
_cell.angle_gamma   90.00
#
_symmetry.space_group_name_H-M   'P 1'
#
loop_
_entity.id
_entity.type
_entity.pdbx_description
1 polymer ?
#
loop_
_entity_poly.entity_id
_entity_poly.type
_entity_poly.pdbx_seq_one_letter_code
_entity_poly.pdbx_strand_id
1 'polypeptide(L)'
;MGAYARRSDEVAALLTGGKGWVSFREGRLYDALQAFSATGAPEPGLVRTYLAFADLYAALDGLFLETEALYLGEAAGGDPALEARQGWVALRRGDRAAARRAFGDAAAPRGGYLGVLGRAGLAYLEGDADRLRRLTREAGSPETEQDRVMGLVACYLWGVPCPTGNRSPYGQALDAFRQGDLASGVLALEMVDFNQVGRGPGPDLYVYELLRRGFGGLAAEAARPLPAPFWAGLGAAAQGRWEDAAASFAKTPVRQAVDIWLFGPVAGPGEAPGLARIREGAALYRLGRKADAIARWRDALRDDPGPLALVTLAAVQTELGAPEPLGDPVESARAALRTVRSLPERLGEAPDAATLAELYRVRQAEVARLAARVFWGRGLDQEALEALDGVHDKAQGARPDFRNPAAFLADLARAYARAGQFAPAVGILFDLAQEFPSARLAYESLKRLYASRTGGEVPPR
;
A
#
# COMPACT_ATOMS: atom_id res chain seq x y z
N MET A 1 -8.61 -37.55 -14.54
CA MET A 1 -7.72 -36.38 -14.74
C MET A 1 -8.24 -35.25 -13.88
N GLY A 2 -7.58 -34.99 -12.75
CA GLY A 2 -8.07 -34.08 -11.71
C GLY A 2 -8.08 -32.62 -12.15
N ALA A 3 -8.91 -31.80 -11.49
CA ALA A 3 -9.06 -30.37 -11.75
C ALA A 3 -7.72 -29.60 -11.80
N TYR A 4 -6.65 -30.12 -11.21
CA TYR A 4 -5.29 -29.58 -11.29
C TYR A 4 -4.65 -29.67 -12.68
N ALA A 5 -4.89 -30.74 -13.46
CA ALA A 5 -4.27 -30.93 -14.78
C ALA A 5 -4.85 -29.96 -15.83
N ARG A 6 -6.17 -29.73 -15.85
CA ARG A 6 -6.77 -28.70 -16.73
C ARG A 6 -6.40 -27.27 -16.32
N ARG A 7 -6.09 -27.04 -15.04
CA ARG A 7 -5.67 -25.73 -14.51
C ARG A 7 -4.23 -25.37 -14.91
N SER A 8 -3.34 -26.35 -15.02
CA SER A 8 -1.97 -26.18 -15.52
C SER A 8 -1.95 -25.54 -16.91
N ASP A 9 -2.78 -26.03 -17.84
CA ASP A 9 -2.79 -25.55 -19.22
C ASP A 9 -3.35 -24.12 -19.35
N GLU A 10 -4.37 -23.75 -18.56
CA GLU A 10 -4.94 -22.39 -18.52
C GLU A 10 -3.95 -21.39 -17.90
N VAL A 11 -3.28 -21.76 -16.80
CA VAL A 11 -2.22 -20.95 -16.17
C VAL A 11 -1.04 -20.80 -17.12
N ALA A 12 -0.57 -21.89 -17.73
CA ALA A 12 0.53 -21.87 -18.67
C ALA A 12 0.20 -21.00 -19.90
N ALA A 13 -1.02 -21.11 -20.45
CA ALA A 13 -1.47 -20.28 -21.57
C ALA A 13 -1.56 -18.78 -21.21
N LEU A 14 -2.04 -18.46 -20.01
CA LEU A 14 -2.08 -17.08 -19.51
C LEU A 14 -0.68 -16.51 -19.29
N LEU A 15 0.24 -17.30 -18.75
CA LEU A 15 1.64 -16.90 -18.52
C LEU A 15 2.49 -16.83 -19.79
N THR A 16 2.01 -17.32 -20.93
CA THR A 16 2.81 -17.44 -22.17
C THR A 16 2.18 -16.82 -23.42
N GLY A 17 0.87 -16.59 -23.48
CA GLY A 17 0.17 -16.27 -24.73
C GLY A 17 -0.12 -14.79 -25.00
N GLY A 18 -0.20 -13.94 -23.97
CA GLY A 18 -0.60 -12.53 -24.12
C GLY A 18 0.52 -11.55 -23.82
N LYS A 19 0.78 -10.58 -24.73
CA LYS A 19 1.80 -9.52 -24.53
C LYS A 19 1.64 -8.79 -23.18
N GLY A 20 0.40 -8.55 -22.74
CA GLY A 20 0.12 -7.94 -21.44
C GLY A 20 0.54 -8.81 -20.25
N TRP A 21 0.23 -10.11 -20.28
CA TRP A 21 0.59 -11.04 -19.21
C TRP A 21 2.10 -11.30 -19.15
N VAL A 22 2.77 -11.38 -20.29
CA VAL A 22 4.24 -11.47 -20.35
C VAL A 22 4.87 -10.23 -19.71
N SER A 23 4.40 -9.04 -20.09
CA SER A 23 4.90 -7.78 -19.53
C SER A 23 4.63 -7.69 -18.02
N PHE A 24 3.44 -8.11 -17.56
CA PHE A 24 3.08 -8.14 -16.15
C PHE A 24 4.00 -9.09 -15.36
N ARG A 25 4.23 -10.30 -15.88
CA ARG A 25 5.14 -11.30 -15.28
C ARG A 25 6.58 -10.80 -15.18
N GLU A 26 7.01 -9.99 -16.14
CA GLU A 26 8.34 -9.39 -16.16
C GLU A 26 8.42 -8.09 -15.35
N GLY A 27 7.39 -7.75 -14.57
CA GLY A 27 7.36 -6.54 -13.74
C GLY A 27 7.23 -5.24 -14.53
N ARG A 28 7.07 -5.31 -15.86
CA ARG A 28 6.90 -4.17 -16.77
C ARG A 28 5.46 -3.68 -16.74
N LEU A 29 5.03 -3.12 -15.61
CA LEU A 29 3.63 -2.79 -15.35
C LEU A 29 3.06 -1.75 -16.32
N TYR A 30 3.86 -0.78 -16.79
CA TYR A 30 3.42 0.19 -17.81
C TYR A 30 3.18 -0.48 -19.17
N ASP A 31 4.07 -1.39 -19.59
CA ASP A 31 3.89 -2.17 -20.82
C ASP A 31 2.66 -3.07 -20.73
N ALA A 32 2.45 -3.69 -19.55
CA ALA A 32 1.27 -4.50 -19.27
C ALA A 32 -0.02 -3.66 -19.36
N LEU A 33 -0.01 -2.47 -18.74
CA LEU A 33 -1.12 -1.53 -18.78
C LEU A 33 -1.48 -1.14 -20.22
N GLN A 34 -0.50 -0.76 -21.03
CA GLN A 34 -0.72 -0.43 -22.44
C GLN A 34 -1.28 -1.61 -23.22
N ALA A 35 -0.70 -2.81 -23.04
CA ALA A 35 -1.11 -4.00 -23.75
C ALA A 35 -2.55 -4.44 -23.40
N PHE A 36 -2.94 -4.42 -22.12
CA PHE A 36 -4.31 -4.76 -21.72
C PHE A 36 -5.32 -3.69 -22.16
N SER A 37 -4.96 -2.41 -22.07
CA SER A 37 -5.84 -1.31 -22.49
C SER A 37 -6.12 -1.34 -23.99
N ALA A 38 -5.15 -1.79 -24.80
CA ALA A 38 -5.29 -1.89 -26.26
C ALA A 38 -6.32 -2.93 -26.72
N THR A 39 -6.72 -3.88 -25.86
CA THR A 39 -7.72 -4.90 -26.21
C THR A 39 -9.13 -4.34 -26.36
N GLY A 40 -9.43 -3.20 -25.72
CA GLY A 40 -10.77 -2.60 -25.70
C GLY A 40 -11.83 -3.42 -24.94
N ALA A 41 -11.48 -4.58 -24.39
CA ALA A 41 -12.36 -5.45 -23.63
C ALA A 41 -12.06 -5.38 -22.13
N PRO A 42 -13.04 -5.67 -21.26
CA PRO A 42 -12.80 -5.90 -19.84
C PRO A 42 -11.79 -7.03 -19.62
N GLU A 43 -10.56 -6.68 -19.24
CA GLU A 43 -9.49 -7.64 -19.02
C GLU A 43 -9.14 -7.74 -17.53
N PRO A 44 -9.20 -8.95 -16.91
CA PRO A 44 -8.72 -9.16 -15.54
C PRO A 44 -7.27 -8.69 -15.33
N GLY A 45 -6.44 -8.80 -16.37
CA GLY A 45 -5.06 -8.31 -16.35
C GLY A 45 -4.95 -6.80 -16.18
N LEU A 46 -5.90 -6.04 -16.71
CA LEU A 46 -5.95 -4.60 -16.51
C LEU A 46 -6.21 -4.25 -15.04
N VAL A 47 -7.23 -4.88 -14.45
CA VAL A 47 -7.58 -4.72 -13.03
C VAL A 47 -6.38 -5.07 -12.15
N ARG A 48 -5.71 -6.17 -12.45
CA ARG A 48 -4.54 -6.63 -11.70
C ARG A 48 -3.36 -5.68 -11.82
N THR A 49 -3.09 -5.17 -13.01
CA THR A 49 -2.04 -4.18 -13.23
C THR A 49 -2.30 -2.94 -12.38
N TYR A 50 -3.53 -2.43 -12.36
CA TYR A 50 -3.89 -1.30 -11.48
C TYR A 50 -3.75 -1.60 -9.99
N LEU A 51 -4.17 -2.79 -9.53
CA LEU A 51 -3.97 -3.18 -8.13
C LEU A 51 -2.50 -3.35 -7.76
N ALA A 52 -1.66 -3.81 -8.69
CA ALA A 52 -0.21 -3.92 -8.47
C ALA A 52 0.43 -2.53 -8.30
N PHE A 53 0.04 -1.54 -9.11
CA PHE A 53 0.43 -0.14 -8.89
C PHE A 53 -0.06 0.38 -7.53
N ALA A 54 -1.33 0.14 -7.19
CA ALA A 54 -1.88 0.60 -5.90
C ALA A 54 -1.12 0.00 -4.71
N ASP A 55 -0.76 -1.28 -4.76
CA ASP A 55 0.00 -1.94 -3.70
C ASP A 55 1.47 -1.47 -3.65
N LEU A 56 2.11 -1.24 -4.81
CA LEU A 56 3.43 -0.60 -4.87
C LEU A 56 3.41 0.77 -4.18
N TYR A 57 2.44 1.62 -4.52
CA TYR A 57 2.34 2.94 -3.91
C TYR A 57 1.97 2.90 -2.43
N ALA A 58 1.23 1.90 -1.97
CA ALA A 58 1.03 1.67 -0.54
C ALA A 58 2.35 1.32 0.18
N ALA A 59 3.17 0.47 -0.42
CA ALA A 59 4.47 0.07 0.15
C ALA A 59 5.46 1.25 0.17
N LEU A 60 5.55 2.01 -0.94
CA LEU A 60 6.37 3.22 -1.03
C LEU A 60 5.91 4.31 -0.04
N ASP A 61 4.61 4.49 0.17
CA ASP A 61 4.09 5.44 1.17
C ASP A 61 4.56 5.09 2.58
N GLY A 62 4.44 3.81 2.96
CA GLY A 62 4.89 3.31 4.26
C GLY A 62 6.39 3.49 4.47
N LEU A 63 7.20 3.15 3.47
CA LEU A 63 8.65 3.34 3.49
C LEU A 63 9.04 4.83 3.58
N PHE A 64 8.44 5.66 2.74
CA PHE A 64 8.76 7.09 2.68
C PHE A 64 8.41 7.81 3.99
N LEU A 65 7.18 7.64 4.50
CA LEU A 65 6.77 8.26 5.77
C LEU A 65 7.61 7.78 6.95
N GLU A 66 8.12 6.55 6.88
CA GLU A 66 8.99 6.01 7.89
C GLU A 66 10.38 6.63 7.87
N THR A 67 11.00 6.62 6.70
CA THR A 67 12.29 7.25 6.46
C THR A 67 12.27 8.73 6.81
N GLU A 68 11.22 9.46 6.40
CA GLU A 68 11.05 10.87 6.76
C GLU A 68 10.94 11.07 8.26
N ALA A 69 10.22 10.21 8.99
CA ALA A 69 10.10 10.34 10.44
C ALA A 69 11.44 10.12 11.15
N LEU A 70 12.24 9.14 10.68
CA LEU A 70 13.59 8.89 11.22
C LEU A 70 14.52 10.07 10.95
N TYR A 71 14.56 10.55 9.70
CA TYR A 71 15.37 11.70 9.31
C TYR A 71 14.99 12.95 10.11
N LEU A 72 13.70 13.27 10.20
CA LEU A 72 13.23 14.44 10.93
C LEU A 72 13.46 14.33 12.44
N GLY A 73 13.41 13.11 13.00
CA GLY A 73 13.77 12.89 14.41
C GLY A 73 15.23 13.26 14.72
N GLU A 74 16.12 13.10 13.75
CA GLU A 74 17.54 13.45 13.87
C GLU A 74 17.81 14.92 13.50
N ALA A 75 17.10 15.44 12.49
CA ALA A 75 17.41 16.72 11.86
C ALA A 75 16.56 17.91 12.35
N ALA A 76 15.39 17.70 12.94
CA ALA A 76 14.43 18.78 13.19
C ALA A 76 14.82 19.75 14.33
N GLY A 77 15.88 19.47 15.10
CA GLY A 77 16.26 20.25 16.28
C GLY A 77 16.46 21.75 15.98
N GLY A 78 15.41 22.55 16.21
CA GLY A 78 15.43 24.01 16.09
C GLY A 78 15.00 24.60 14.75
N ASP A 79 14.63 23.79 13.74
CA ASP A 79 14.09 24.28 12.45
C ASP A 79 12.55 24.17 12.43
N PRO A 80 11.81 25.30 12.50
CA PRO A 80 10.35 25.29 12.51
C PRO A 80 9.71 24.60 11.30
N ALA A 81 10.34 24.65 10.12
CA ALA A 81 9.81 24.02 8.91
C ALA A 81 9.93 22.49 8.97
N LEU A 82 11.05 21.97 9.50
CA LEU A 82 11.24 20.53 9.70
C LEU A 82 10.35 19.99 10.81
N GLU A 83 10.17 20.71 11.91
CA GLU A 83 9.24 20.28 12.96
C GLU A 83 7.77 20.34 12.50
N ALA A 84 7.41 21.29 11.63
CA ALA A 84 6.10 21.32 10.97
C ALA A 84 5.90 20.07 10.10
N ARG A 85 6.90 19.76 9.26
CA ARG A 85 6.90 18.55 8.43
C ARG A 85 6.79 17.28 9.30
N GLN A 86 7.49 17.21 10.42
CA GLN A 86 7.42 16.08 11.36
C GLN A 86 6.00 15.87 11.90
N GLY A 87 5.31 16.97 12.24
CA GLY A 87 3.91 16.92 12.63
C GLY A 87 3.02 16.34 11.52
N TRP A 88 3.21 16.76 10.27
CA TRP A 88 2.46 16.24 9.14
C TRP A 88 2.75 14.76 8.84
N VAL A 89 4.02 14.33 8.97
CA VAL A 89 4.40 12.92 8.89
C VAL A 89 3.71 12.11 10.00
N ALA A 90 3.64 12.64 11.23
CA ALA A 90 2.92 11.99 12.32
C ALA A 90 1.42 11.85 12.02
N LEU A 91 0.78 12.90 11.47
CA LEU A 91 -0.62 12.84 11.03
C LEU A 91 -0.82 11.74 9.98
N ARG A 92 0.03 11.71 8.95
CA ARG A 92 0.01 10.74 7.87
C ARG A 92 0.16 9.30 8.35
N ARG A 93 1.01 9.08 9.34
CA ARG A 93 1.24 7.77 9.97
C ARG A 93 0.15 7.36 10.95
N GLY A 94 -0.81 8.25 11.25
CA GLY A 94 -1.81 8.02 12.28
C GLY A 94 -1.26 8.01 13.71
N ASP A 95 -0.04 8.53 13.93
CA ASP A 95 0.54 8.66 15.27
C ASP A 95 -0.12 9.83 16.00
N ARG A 96 -1.24 9.54 16.68
CA ARG A 96 -2.02 10.52 17.43
C ARG A 96 -1.21 11.22 18.51
N ALA A 97 -0.26 10.52 19.15
CA ALA A 97 0.53 11.11 20.22
C ALA A 97 1.52 12.13 19.66
N ALA A 98 2.27 11.77 18.62
CA ALA A 98 3.18 12.70 17.96
C ALA A 98 2.45 13.85 17.26
N ALA A 99 1.33 13.57 16.59
CA ALA A 99 0.50 14.60 15.97
C ALA A 99 -0.05 15.59 17.01
N ARG A 100 -0.51 15.11 18.18
CA ARG A 100 -0.98 15.99 19.26
C ARG A 100 0.13 16.84 19.87
N ARG A 101 1.37 16.32 19.95
CA ARG A 101 2.53 17.15 20.35
C ARG A 101 2.80 18.26 19.34
N ALA A 102 2.68 17.98 18.05
CA ALA A 102 3.00 18.94 16.99
C ALA A 102 1.88 19.98 16.73
N PHE A 103 0.61 19.59 16.87
CA PHE A 103 -0.53 20.42 16.49
C PHE A 103 -1.58 20.61 17.59
N GLY A 104 -1.46 19.99 18.76
CA GLY A 104 -2.45 20.13 19.82
C GLY A 104 -2.60 21.57 20.33
N ASP A 105 -3.68 21.85 21.06
CA ASP A 105 -3.99 23.21 21.54
C ASP A 105 -2.94 23.76 22.52
N ALA A 106 -2.17 22.87 23.17
CA ALA A 106 -1.06 23.21 24.06
C ALA A 106 0.29 23.37 23.32
N ALA A 107 0.37 23.02 22.03
CA ALA A 107 1.56 23.29 21.23
C ALA A 107 1.72 24.81 21.08
N ALA A 108 2.96 25.30 21.08
CA ALA A 108 3.23 26.70 20.77
C ALA A 108 2.48 27.06 19.48
N PRO A 109 1.72 28.17 19.44
CA PRO A 109 0.90 28.48 18.28
C PRO A 109 1.81 28.62 17.06
N ARG A 110 1.83 27.58 16.22
CA ARG A 110 2.21 27.70 14.81
C ARG A 110 1.06 28.45 14.15
N GLY A 111 0.98 29.76 14.44
CA GLY A 111 0.05 30.67 13.79
C GLY A 111 0.27 30.58 12.28
N GLY A 112 -0.81 30.57 11.51
CA GLY A 112 -0.74 30.40 10.06
C GLY A 112 -1.54 29.21 9.55
N TYR A 113 -1.75 29.21 8.25
CA TYR A 113 -2.66 28.31 7.55
C TYR A 113 -2.39 26.82 7.83
N LEU A 114 -1.14 26.39 7.73
CA LEU A 114 -0.76 24.99 7.92
C LEU A 114 -0.90 24.50 9.36
N GLY A 115 -0.74 25.39 10.35
CA GLY A 115 -0.93 25.02 11.76
C GLY A 115 -2.39 24.73 12.08
N VAL A 116 -3.32 25.53 11.53
CA VAL A 116 -4.76 25.27 11.67
C VAL A 116 -5.17 23.99 10.94
N LEU A 117 -4.64 23.77 9.73
CA LEU A 117 -4.89 22.52 9.02
C LEU A 117 -4.30 21.30 9.72
N GLY A 118 -3.14 21.42 10.38
CA GLY A 118 -2.59 20.36 11.22
C GLY A 118 -3.54 19.97 12.36
N ARG A 119 -4.18 20.96 13.01
CA ARG A 119 -5.26 20.72 13.99
C ARG A 119 -6.47 20.04 13.36
N ALA A 120 -6.85 20.44 12.15
CA ALA A 120 -7.94 19.80 11.41
C ALA A 120 -7.62 18.32 11.13
N GLY A 121 -6.38 18.02 10.73
CA GLY A 121 -5.89 16.66 10.55
C GLY A 121 -5.91 15.83 11.84
N LEU A 122 -5.60 16.43 12.99
CA LEU A 122 -5.73 15.74 14.28
C LEU A 122 -7.20 15.41 14.58
N ALA A 123 -8.12 16.34 14.35
CA ALA A 123 -9.55 16.10 14.49
C ALA A 123 -10.05 14.97 13.56
N TYR A 124 -9.54 14.93 12.32
CA TYR A 124 -9.78 13.83 11.38
C TYR A 124 -9.32 12.48 11.96
N LEU A 125 -8.10 12.39 12.51
CA LEU A 125 -7.60 11.16 13.14
C LEU A 125 -8.37 10.74 14.40
N GLU A 126 -8.96 11.70 15.11
CA GLU A 126 -9.80 11.47 16.29
C GLU A 126 -11.24 11.10 15.93
N GLY A 127 -11.65 11.25 14.66
CA GLY A 127 -13.02 11.02 14.21
C GLY A 127 -13.98 12.15 14.57
N ASP A 128 -13.47 13.33 14.93
CA ASP A 128 -14.27 14.52 15.25
C ASP A 128 -14.56 15.33 13.98
N ALA A 129 -15.61 14.91 13.27
CA ALA A 129 -16.00 15.52 12.00
C ALA A 129 -16.43 16.99 12.13
N ASP A 130 -17.00 17.39 13.26
CA ASP A 130 -17.43 18.77 13.50
C ASP A 130 -16.24 19.71 13.73
N ARG A 131 -15.27 19.28 14.56
CA ARG A 131 -14.03 20.02 14.77
C ARG A 131 -13.21 20.11 13.48
N LEU A 132 -13.13 19.02 12.71
CA LEU A 132 -12.49 19.01 11.39
C LEU A 132 -13.11 20.09 10.47
N ARG A 133 -14.44 20.07 10.26
CA ARG A 133 -15.13 21.05 9.40
C ARG A 133 -14.98 22.49 9.87
N ARG A 134 -14.95 22.73 11.19
CA ARG A 134 -14.74 24.05 11.76
C ARG A 134 -13.33 24.55 11.47
N LEU A 135 -12.31 23.76 11.82
CA LEU A 135 -10.91 24.15 11.66
C LEU A 135 -10.52 24.34 10.19
N THR A 136 -11.01 23.51 9.27
CA THR A 136 -10.77 23.70 7.83
C THR A 136 -11.30 25.04 7.33
N ARG A 137 -12.43 25.54 7.87
CA ARG A 137 -12.96 26.88 7.54
C ARG A 137 -12.16 28.00 8.20
N GLU A 138 -11.67 27.78 9.40
CA GLU A 138 -10.87 28.74 10.18
C GLU A 138 -9.42 28.89 9.69
N ALA A 139 -8.92 27.95 8.87
CA ALA A 139 -7.53 27.95 8.40
C ALA A 139 -7.12 29.24 7.67
N GLY A 140 -8.08 30.02 7.17
CA GLY A 140 -7.83 31.29 6.50
C GLY A 140 -7.25 31.09 5.09
N SER A 141 -6.51 32.08 4.61
CA SER A 141 -5.89 32.03 3.28
C SER A 141 -4.49 31.41 3.34
N PRO A 142 -4.10 30.57 2.37
CA PRO A 142 -2.75 30.03 2.26
C PRO A 142 -1.75 31.16 2.01
N GLU A 143 -0.58 31.07 2.66
CA GLU A 143 0.49 32.07 2.56
C GLU A 143 1.34 31.86 1.29
N THR A 144 1.53 30.60 0.89
CA THR A 144 2.24 30.21 -0.32
C THR A 144 1.40 29.32 -1.23
N GLU A 145 1.83 29.17 -2.49
CA GLU A 145 1.20 28.21 -3.41
C GLU A 145 1.37 26.77 -2.90
N GLN A 146 2.49 26.45 -2.26
CA GLN A 146 2.72 25.15 -1.65
C GLN A 146 1.73 24.87 -0.51
N ASP A 147 1.45 25.85 0.34
CA ASP A 147 0.43 25.75 1.40
C ASP A 147 -0.95 25.50 0.80
N ARG A 148 -1.29 26.26 -0.25
CA ARG A 148 -2.55 26.08 -0.98
C ARG A 148 -2.69 24.65 -1.48
N VAL A 149 -1.68 24.12 -2.17
CA VAL A 149 -1.71 22.75 -2.69
C VAL A 149 -1.81 21.73 -1.56
N MET A 150 -1.03 21.90 -0.49
CA MET A 150 -1.08 21.05 0.69
C MET A 150 -2.49 21.00 1.31
N GLY A 151 -3.13 22.16 1.47
CA GLY A 151 -4.49 22.23 1.98
C GLY A 151 -5.52 21.61 1.06
N LEU A 152 -5.39 21.78 -0.27
CA LEU A 152 -6.23 21.13 -1.27
C LEU A 152 -6.16 19.60 -1.15
N VAL A 153 -4.95 19.05 -1.07
CA VAL A 153 -4.71 17.62 -0.96
C VAL A 153 -5.24 17.07 0.37
N ALA A 154 -4.95 17.74 1.48
CA ALA A 154 -5.42 17.34 2.80
C ALA A 154 -6.97 17.32 2.86
N CYS A 155 -7.62 18.40 2.42
CA CYS A 155 -9.08 18.48 2.39
C CYS A 155 -9.70 17.39 1.51
N TYR A 156 -9.11 17.10 0.34
CA TYR A 156 -9.59 16.03 -0.54
C TYR A 156 -9.54 14.67 0.16
N LEU A 157 -8.42 14.37 0.82
CA LEU A 157 -8.22 13.07 1.47
C LEU A 157 -9.07 12.89 2.73
N TRP A 158 -9.39 13.99 3.42
CA TRP A 158 -10.28 13.99 4.58
C TRP A 158 -11.76 14.08 4.22
N GLY A 159 -12.11 14.17 2.94
CA GLY A 159 -13.50 14.24 2.49
C GLY A 159 -14.22 15.52 2.91
N VAL A 160 -13.49 16.63 3.07
CA VAL A 160 -14.07 17.94 3.40
C VAL A 160 -14.05 18.87 2.19
N PRO A 161 -14.99 19.85 2.12
CA PRO A 161 -15.01 20.81 1.03
C PRO A 161 -13.64 21.48 0.84
N CYS A 162 -13.14 21.43 -0.38
CA CYS A 162 -11.87 22.03 -0.77
C CYS A 162 -12.13 23.33 -1.54
N PRO A 163 -11.24 24.32 -1.45
CA PRO A 163 -11.13 25.33 -2.50
C PRO A 163 -10.95 24.65 -3.86
N THR A 164 -11.43 25.25 -4.94
CA THR A 164 -11.23 24.76 -6.31
C THR A 164 -10.31 25.69 -7.10
N GLY A 165 -9.70 25.19 -8.16
CA GLY A 165 -8.92 26.01 -9.08
C GLY A 165 -7.45 26.13 -8.67
N ASN A 166 -6.65 25.16 -9.10
CA ASN A 166 -5.20 25.19 -8.96
C ASN A 166 -4.55 24.54 -10.18
N ARG A 167 -3.59 25.21 -10.80
CA ARG A 167 -2.92 24.73 -12.03
C ARG A 167 -1.72 23.84 -11.77
N SER A 168 -1.31 23.61 -10.52
CA SER A 168 -0.28 22.63 -10.18
C SER A 168 -0.72 21.22 -10.60
N PRO A 169 0.23 20.30 -10.80
CA PRO A 169 -0.11 18.91 -11.12
C PRO A 169 -1.03 18.27 -10.07
N TYR A 170 -0.85 18.59 -8.79
CA TYR A 170 -1.76 18.15 -7.73
C TYR A 170 -3.17 18.74 -7.91
N GLY A 171 -3.30 20.03 -8.19
CA GLY A 171 -4.59 20.68 -8.44
C GLY A 171 -5.34 20.02 -9.61
N GLN A 172 -4.65 19.83 -10.73
CA GLN A 172 -5.16 19.13 -11.90
C GLN A 172 -5.57 17.70 -11.57
N ALA A 173 -4.75 16.98 -10.81
CA ALA A 173 -5.05 15.61 -10.41
C ALA A 173 -6.31 15.51 -9.55
N LEU A 174 -6.45 16.39 -8.55
CA LEU A 174 -7.62 16.41 -7.68
C LEU A 174 -8.89 16.80 -8.44
N ASP A 175 -8.80 17.76 -9.37
CA ASP A 175 -9.94 18.15 -10.21
C ASP A 175 -10.36 17.00 -11.14
N ALA A 176 -9.39 16.30 -11.75
CA ALA A 176 -9.65 15.12 -12.56
C ALA A 176 -10.29 13.99 -11.74
N PHE A 177 -9.76 13.69 -10.54
CA PHE A 177 -10.34 12.68 -9.64
C PHE A 177 -11.78 13.01 -9.23
N ARG A 178 -12.09 14.28 -8.94
CA ARG A 178 -13.47 14.70 -8.60
C ARG A 178 -14.43 14.54 -9.78
N GLN A 179 -13.93 14.68 -11.01
CA GLN A 179 -14.71 14.50 -12.23
C GLN A 179 -14.82 13.03 -12.66
N GLY A 180 -14.13 12.11 -11.96
CA GLY A 180 -14.06 10.70 -12.32
C GLY A 180 -13.03 10.40 -13.43
N ASP A 181 -12.25 11.39 -13.88
CA ASP A 181 -11.15 11.17 -14.82
C ASP A 181 -9.88 10.75 -14.07
N LEU A 182 -9.90 9.51 -13.59
CA LEU A 182 -8.83 8.96 -12.76
C LEU A 182 -7.51 8.81 -13.52
N ALA A 183 -7.57 8.52 -14.82
CA ALA A 183 -6.38 8.33 -15.66
C ALA A 183 -5.61 9.63 -15.81
N SER A 184 -6.29 10.74 -16.15
CA SER A 184 -5.65 12.06 -16.23
C SER A 184 -5.09 12.49 -14.88
N GLY A 185 -5.77 12.17 -13.78
CA GLY A 185 -5.28 12.50 -12.44
C GLY A 185 -4.02 11.74 -12.05
N VAL A 186 -3.94 10.44 -12.36
CA VAL A 186 -2.70 9.65 -12.17
C VAL A 186 -1.57 10.20 -13.04
N LEU A 187 -1.83 10.49 -14.32
CA LEU A 187 -0.83 11.04 -15.23
C LEU A 187 -0.27 12.37 -14.72
N ALA A 188 -1.14 13.26 -14.21
CA ALA A 188 -0.72 14.53 -13.63
C ALA A 188 0.19 14.33 -12.40
N LEU A 189 -0.08 13.33 -11.56
CA LEU A 189 0.77 13.02 -10.39
C LEU A 189 2.12 12.42 -10.78
N GLU A 190 2.19 11.57 -11.82
CA GLU A 190 3.45 11.02 -12.33
C GLU A 190 4.36 12.11 -12.93
N MET A 191 3.79 13.26 -13.34
CA MET A 191 4.54 14.43 -13.82
C MET A 191 5.09 15.33 -12.71
N VAL A 192 4.85 15.02 -11.43
CA VAL A 192 5.32 15.83 -10.31
C VAL A 192 6.85 15.78 -10.23
N ASP A 193 7.48 16.95 -10.19
CA ASP A 193 8.91 17.07 -9.91
C ASP A 193 9.19 16.95 -8.41
N PHE A 194 10.11 16.04 -8.05
CA PHE A 194 10.54 15.76 -6.68
C PHE A 194 11.81 16.52 -6.28
N ASN A 195 12.29 17.48 -7.07
CA ASN A 195 13.50 18.26 -6.76
C ASN A 195 13.41 19.13 -5.50
N GLN A 196 12.21 19.42 -4.97
CA GLN A 196 12.01 20.26 -3.78
C GLN A 196 11.68 19.47 -2.49
N VAL A 197 11.86 18.16 -2.51
CA VAL A 197 11.43 17.28 -1.41
C VAL A 197 12.11 17.62 -0.07
N GLY A 198 11.27 17.63 0.97
CA GLY A 198 11.62 17.76 2.38
C GLY A 198 12.43 18.97 2.80
N ARG A 199 12.21 20.12 2.15
CA ARG A 199 12.58 21.45 2.66
C ARG A 199 11.56 22.02 3.67
N GLY A 200 10.39 21.38 3.81
CA GLY A 200 9.31 21.81 4.68
C GLY A 200 8.05 20.94 4.49
N PRO A 201 6.92 21.29 5.11
CA PRO A 201 5.64 20.63 4.85
C PRO A 201 5.23 20.84 3.40
N GLY A 202 4.96 19.76 2.68
CA GLY A 202 4.65 19.84 1.25
C GLY A 202 3.72 18.71 0.79
N PRO A 203 3.09 18.89 -0.39
CA PRO A 203 2.17 17.90 -0.95
C PRO A 203 2.87 16.60 -1.37
N ASP A 204 4.21 16.59 -1.43
CA ASP A 204 5.02 15.39 -1.60
C ASP A 204 4.74 14.34 -0.52
N LEU A 205 4.35 14.76 0.70
CA LEU A 205 3.88 13.88 1.77
C LEU A 205 2.64 13.04 1.40
N TYR A 206 2.00 13.35 0.28
CA TYR A 206 0.73 12.77 -0.11
C TYR A 206 0.69 12.13 -1.49
N VAL A 207 1.75 12.25 -2.29
CA VAL A 207 1.73 11.77 -3.68
C VAL A 207 1.45 10.27 -3.77
N TYR A 208 2.06 9.45 -2.92
CA TYR A 208 1.87 8.00 -2.96
C TYR A 208 0.47 7.57 -2.55
N GLU A 209 -0.12 8.21 -1.54
CA GLU A 209 -1.53 7.97 -1.19
C GLU A 209 -2.48 8.39 -2.30
N LEU A 210 -2.21 9.51 -2.98
CA LEU A 210 -3.02 9.96 -4.12
C LEU A 210 -2.90 8.99 -5.31
N LEU A 211 -1.69 8.55 -5.65
CA LEU A 211 -1.45 7.54 -6.68
C LEU A 211 -2.13 6.22 -6.32
N ARG A 212 -1.99 5.75 -5.08
CA ARG A 212 -2.66 4.54 -4.56
C ARG A 212 -4.18 4.65 -4.73
N ARG A 213 -4.78 5.78 -4.38
CA ARG A 213 -6.23 6.00 -4.57
C ARG A 213 -6.61 6.08 -6.04
N GLY A 214 -5.84 6.76 -6.88
CA GLY A 214 -6.09 6.87 -8.31
C GLY A 214 -6.07 5.50 -9.01
N PHE A 215 -5.03 4.71 -8.76
CA PHE A 215 -4.92 3.34 -9.28
C PHE A 215 -5.97 2.39 -8.68
N GLY A 216 -6.30 2.52 -7.38
CA GLY A 216 -7.44 1.81 -6.78
C GLY A 216 -8.78 2.18 -7.43
N GLY A 217 -8.92 3.46 -7.81
CA GLY A 217 -9.92 4.04 -8.69
C GLY A 217 -10.12 3.22 -9.96
N LEU A 218 -9.08 3.24 -10.78
CA LEU A 218 -9.02 2.59 -12.07
C LEU A 218 -9.24 1.08 -11.96
N ALA A 219 -8.72 0.44 -10.91
CA ALA A 219 -8.99 -0.97 -10.63
C ALA A 219 -10.48 -1.25 -10.39
N ALA A 220 -11.15 -0.43 -9.58
CA ALA A 220 -12.58 -0.60 -9.30
C ALA A 220 -13.45 -0.36 -10.54
N GLU A 221 -13.08 0.61 -11.39
CA GLU A 221 -13.77 0.87 -12.65
C GLU A 221 -13.58 -0.26 -13.66
N ALA A 222 -12.34 -0.72 -13.85
CA ALA A 222 -12.04 -1.84 -14.74
C ALA A 222 -12.68 -3.16 -14.25
N ALA A 223 -12.89 -3.31 -12.94
CA ALA A 223 -13.56 -4.48 -12.37
C ALA A 223 -15.10 -4.45 -12.50
N ARG A 224 -15.72 -3.27 -12.69
CA ARG A 224 -17.18 -3.12 -12.78
C ARG A 224 -17.87 -4.04 -13.81
N PRO A 225 -17.37 -4.18 -15.06
CA PRO A 225 -17.97 -5.10 -16.04
C PRO A 225 -17.68 -6.58 -15.76
N LEU A 226 -16.75 -6.90 -14.86
CA LEU A 226 -16.39 -8.27 -14.54
C LEU A 226 -17.29 -8.78 -13.39
N PRO A 227 -17.63 -10.08 -13.35
CA PRO A 227 -18.31 -10.68 -12.22
C PRO A 227 -17.36 -10.86 -11.02
N ALA A 228 -16.54 -9.85 -10.70
CA ALA A 228 -15.36 -9.89 -9.85
C ALA A 228 -15.48 -9.00 -8.60
N PRO A 229 -16.48 -9.22 -7.72
CA PRO A 229 -16.74 -8.37 -6.56
C PRO A 229 -15.55 -8.28 -5.58
N PHE A 230 -14.73 -9.32 -5.46
CA PHE A 230 -13.53 -9.26 -4.63
C PHE A 230 -12.56 -8.16 -5.09
N TRP A 231 -12.38 -8.04 -6.39
CA TRP A 231 -11.46 -7.10 -7.04
C TRP A 231 -11.95 -5.67 -6.97
N ALA A 232 -13.25 -5.48 -7.22
CA ALA A 232 -13.91 -4.21 -6.97
C ALA A 232 -13.76 -3.78 -5.50
N GLY A 233 -13.88 -4.73 -4.56
CA GLY A 233 -13.64 -4.49 -3.14
C GLY A 233 -12.22 -4.04 -2.82
N LEU A 234 -11.20 -4.66 -3.43
CA LEU A 234 -9.80 -4.24 -3.29
C LEU A 234 -9.57 -2.83 -3.85
N GLY A 235 -10.11 -2.53 -5.03
CA GLY A 235 -10.03 -1.19 -5.62
C GLY A 235 -10.71 -0.11 -4.76
N ALA A 236 -11.92 -0.41 -4.26
CA ALA A 236 -12.63 0.49 -3.34
C ALA A 236 -11.87 0.70 -2.02
N ALA A 237 -11.30 -0.36 -1.44
CA ALA A 237 -10.45 -0.27 -0.25
C ALA A 237 -9.18 0.56 -0.51
N ALA A 238 -8.57 0.42 -1.69
CA ALA A 238 -7.42 1.22 -2.10
C ALA A 238 -7.78 2.72 -2.22
N GLN A 239 -9.02 3.05 -2.62
CA GLN A 239 -9.53 4.43 -2.63
C GLN A 239 -9.90 4.98 -1.25
N GLY A 240 -10.00 4.12 -0.22
CA GLY A 240 -10.57 4.48 1.08
C GLY A 240 -12.10 4.54 1.10
N ARG A 241 -12.79 3.98 0.10
CA ARG A 241 -14.25 3.86 0.03
C ARG A 241 -14.70 2.61 0.78
N TRP A 242 -14.68 2.68 2.11
CA TRP A 242 -14.84 1.52 2.98
C TRP A 242 -16.25 0.91 2.92
N GLU A 243 -17.32 1.70 2.73
CA GLU A 243 -18.66 1.13 2.53
C GLU A 243 -18.74 0.27 1.26
N ASP A 244 -18.24 0.80 0.14
CA ASP A 244 -18.24 0.08 -1.13
C ASP A 244 -17.35 -1.16 -1.09
N ALA A 245 -16.22 -1.07 -0.39
CA ALA A 245 -15.33 -2.19 -0.17
C ALA A 245 -16.04 -3.30 0.62
N ALA A 246 -16.65 -2.98 1.77
CA ALA A 246 -17.40 -3.94 2.58
C ALA A 246 -18.54 -4.59 1.78
N ALA A 247 -19.33 -3.79 1.06
CA ALA A 247 -20.43 -4.27 0.23
C ALA A 247 -19.96 -5.21 -0.90
N SER A 248 -18.78 -4.93 -1.48
CA SER A 248 -18.20 -5.75 -2.54
C SER A 248 -17.64 -7.07 -1.99
N PHE A 249 -16.90 -7.04 -0.87
CA PHE A 249 -16.39 -8.26 -0.24
C PHE A 249 -17.52 -9.19 0.21
N ALA A 250 -18.60 -8.65 0.78
CA ALA A 250 -19.78 -9.42 1.19
C ALA A 250 -20.47 -10.17 0.03
N LYS A 251 -20.32 -9.67 -1.21
CA LYS A 251 -20.88 -10.30 -2.44
C LYS A 251 -19.93 -11.31 -3.08
N THR A 252 -18.73 -11.51 -2.54
CA THR A 252 -17.73 -12.40 -3.14
C THR A 252 -18.20 -13.85 -3.07
N PRO A 253 -18.50 -14.51 -4.21
CA PRO A 253 -19.03 -15.86 -4.17
C PRO A 253 -17.92 -16.84 -3.79
N VAL A 254 -18.29 -17.88 -3.04
CA VAL A 254 -17.38 -18.94 -2.56
C VAL A 254 -16.62 -19.62 -3.71
N ARG A 255 -17.21 -19.68 -4.91
CA ARG A 255 -16.62 -20.31 -6.10
C ARG A 255 -15.60 -19.46 -6.86
N GLN A 256 -15.36 -18.19 -6.49
CA GLN A 256 -14.40 -17.31 -7.21
C GLN A 256 -12.91 -17.60 -6.93
N ALA A 257 -12.67 -18.70 -6.22
CA ALA A 257 -11.42 -19.40 -5.99
C ALA A 257 -10.37 -19.41 -7.13
N VAL A 258 -10.80 -19.49 -8.40
CA VAL A 258 -9.89 -19.71 -9.53
C VAL A 258 -9.27 -18.39 -10.02
N ASP A 259 -10.06 -17.30 -10.06
CA ASP A 259 -9.58 -15.98 -10.52
C ASP A 259 -8.65 -15.32 -9.49
N ILE A 260 -8.87 -15.58 -8.21
CA ILE A 260 -7.98 -15.12 -7.12
C ILE A 260 -6.64 -15.87 -7.17
N TRP A 261 -6.60 -17.10 -7.68
CA TRP A 261 -5.36 -17.88 -7.84
C TRP A 261 -4.46 -17.39 -8.96
N LEU A 262 -5.07 -17.06 -10.10
CA LEU A 262 -4.36 -16.62 -11.29
C LEU A 262 -3.97 -15.15 -11.20
N PHE A 263 -4.78 -14.34 -10.52
CA PHE A 263 -4.67 -12.91 -10.62
C PHE A 263 -4.67 -12.19 -9.24
N GLY A 264 -5.09 -12.81 -8.12
CA GLY A 264 -5.11 -12.19 -6.78
C GLY A 264 -3.86 -12.48 -5.93
N PRO A 265 -3.90 -12.26 -4.59
CA PRO A 265 -2.96 -12.96 -3.72
C PRO A 265 -3.17 -14.47 -3.94
N VAL A 266 -2.11 -15.23 -4.18
CA VAL A 266 -2.19 -16.64 -4.61
C VAL A 266 -2.82 -17.51 -3.51
N ALA A 267 -4.15 -17.50 -3.45
CA ALA A 267 -4.94 -18.03 -2.34
C ALA A 267 -5.71 -19.26 -2.80
N GLY A 268 -5.42 -20.42 -2.22
CA GLY A 268 -6.11 -21.67 -2.56
C GLY A 268 -7.63 -21.48 -2.67
N PRO A 269 -8.33 -22.25 -3.52
CA PRO A 269 -9.79 -22.19 -3.66
C PRO A 269 -10.59 -22.15 -2.34
N GLY A 270 -10.10 -22.83 -1.30
CA GLY A 270 -10.71 -22.82 0.04
C GLY A 270 -10.40 -21.57 0.88
N GLU A 271 -9.36 -20.80 0.55
CA GLU A 271 -8.92 -19.62 1.32
C GLU A 271 -9.58 -18.32 0.86
N ALA A 272 -10.01 -18.25 -0.41
CA ALA A 272 -10.64 -17.06 -0.98
C ALA A 272 -11.87 -16.56 -0.18
N PRO A 273 -12.82 -17.42 0.27
CA PRO A 273 -13.93 -16.96 1.10
C PRO A 273 -13.47 -16.38 2.44
N GLY A 274 -12.48 -17.00 3.08
CA GLY A 274 -11.88 -16.51 4.32
C GLY A 274 -11.24 -15.14 4.14
N LEU A 275 -10.48 -14.95 3.05
CA LEU A 275 -9.89 -13.66 2.70
C LEU A 275 -10.95 -12.57 2.47
N ALA A 276 -12.02 -12.88 1.74
CA ALA A 276 -13.12 -11.92 1.53
C ALA A 276 -13.74 -11.50 2.86
N ARG A 277 -14.03 -12.43 3.79
CA ARG A 277 -14.54 -12.12 5.13
C ARG A 277 -13.56 -11.29 5.95
N ILE A 278 -12.26 -11.58 5.87
CA ILE A 278 -11.23 -10.79 6.57
C ILE A 278 -11.21 -9.35 6.07
N ARG A 279 -11.24 -9.16 4.74
CA ARG A 279 -11.24 -7.84 4.11
C ARG A 279 -12.54 -7.08 4.35
N GLU A 280 -13.68 -7.77 4.34
CA GLU A 280 -14.98 -7.22 4.78
C GLU A 280 -14.89 -6.72 6.22
N GLY A 281 -14.39 -7.55 7.14
CA GLY A 281 -14.20 -7.16 8.54
C GLY A 281 -13.25 -5.96 8.70
N ALA A 282 -12.17 -5.90 7.91
CA ALA A 282 -11.26 -4.76 7.90
C ALA A 282 -11.94 -3.45 7.47
N ALA A 283 -12.82 -3.52 6.46
CA ALA A 283 -13.61 -2.37 6.00
C ALA A 283 -14.63 -1.94 7.07
N LEU A 284 -15.37 -2.89 7.65
CA LEU A 284 -16.33 -2.64 8.73
C LEU A 284 -15.67 -2.01 9.96
N TYR A 285 -14.47 -2.47 10.33
CA TYR A 285 -13.74 -1.93 11.48
C TYR A 285 -13.36 -0.46 11.26
N ARG A 286 -12.88 -0.12 10.06
CA ARG A 286 -12.55 1.26 9.67
C ARG A 286 -13.78 2.18 9.65
N LEU A 287 -14.97 1.63 9.38
CA LEU A 287 -16.26 2.32 9.50
C LEU A 287 -16.75 2.46 10.96
N GLY A 288 -15.98 2.03 11.96
CA GLY A 288 -16.38 2.04 13.36
C GLY A 288 -17.32 0.90 13.77
N ARG A 289 -17.69 0.01 12.84
CA ARG A 289 -18.56 -1.16 13.08
C ARG A 289 -17.75 -2.34 13.64
N LYS A 290 -17.11 -2.13 14.79
CA LYS A 290 -16.12 -3.07 15.37
C LYS A 290 -16.69 -4.45 15.69
N ALA A 291 -17.92 -4.52 16.22
CA ALA A 291 -18.56 -5.80 16.54
C ALA A 291 -18.80 -6.65 15.29
N ASP A 292 -19.34 -6.05 14.22
CA ASP A 292 -19.56 -6.73 12.95
C ASP A 292 -18.23 -7.20 12.34
N ALA A 293 -17.19 -6.37 12.42
CA ALA A 293 -15.86 -6.74 11.94
C ALA A 293 -15.30 -7.99 12.64
N ILE A 294 -15.36 -8.01 13.97
CA ILE A 294 -14.88 -9.14 14.78
C ILE A 294 -15.69 -10.40 14.47
N ALA A 295 -17.01 -10.29 14.27
CA ALA A 295 -17.83 -11.42 13.88
C ALA A 295 -17.35 -12.03 12.55
N ARG A 296 -17.07 -11.21 11.54
CA ARG A 296 -16.54 -11.68 10.24
C ARG A 296 -15.18 -12.35 10.36
N TRP A 297 -14.30 -11.82 11.22
CA TRP A 297 -13.01 -12.44 11.47
C TRP A 297 -13.12 -13.78 12.19
N ARG A 298 -14.03 -13.92 13.17
CA ARG A 298 -14.32 -15.20 13.80
C ARG A 298 -14.89 -16.21 12.82
N ASP A 299 -15.79 -15.78 11.92
CA ASP A 299 -16.32 -16.65 10.86
C ASP A 299 -15.23 -17.10 9.88
N ALA A 300 -14.26 -16.24 9.55
CA ALA A 300 -13.11 -16.61 8.73
C ALA A 300 -12.21 -17.66 9.41
N LEU A 301 -12.08 -17.64 10.74
CA LEU A 301 -11.28 -18.59 11.51
C LEU A 301 -11.93 -19.97 11.67
N ARG A 302 -13.26 -20.08 11.57
CA ARG A 302 -13.97 -21.36 11.74
C ARG A 302 -13.68 -22.37 10.63
N ASP A 303 -13.35 -21.89 9.43
CA ASP A 303 -13.24 -22.70 8.22
C ASP A 303 -11.81 -23.21 7.95
N ASP A 304 -10.97 -23.36 8.99
CA ASP A 304 -9.53 -23.66 8.89
C ASP A 304 -8.81 -22.72 7.89
N PRO A 305 -8.54 -21.46 8.29
CA PRO A 305 -7.98 -20.48 7.39
C PRO A 305 -6.57 -20.93 6.99
N GLY A 306 -6.40 -21.23 5.70
CA GLY A 306 -5.07 -21.50 5.15
C GLY A 306 -4.09 -20.34 5.40
N PRO A 307 -2.78 -20.54 5.20
CA PRO A 307 -1.73 -19.67 5.74
C PRO A 307 -1.85 -18.21 5.28
N LEU A 308 -2.34 -17.97 4.06
CA LEU A 308 -2.50 -16.62 3.54
C LEU A 308 -3.66 -15.88 4.24
N ALA A 309 -4.79 -16.56 4.47
CA ALA A 309 -5.91 -15.99 5.22
C ALA A 309 -5.50 -15.70 6.67
N LEU A 310 -4.81 -16.64 7.32
CA LEU A 310 -4.32 -16.47 8.69
C LEU A 310 -3.39 -15.25 8.84
N VAL A 311 -2.36 -15.13 8.00
CA VAL A 311 -1.43 -13.98 8.06
C VAL A 311 -2.10 -12.67 7.64
N THR A 312 -3.08 -12.71 6.72
CA THR A 312 -3.86 -11.52 6.36
C THR A 312 -4.63 -11.00 7.57
N LEU A 313 -5.28 -11.90 8.33
CA LEU A 313 -5.98 -11.51 9.56
C LEU A 313 -5.01 -10.96 10.61
N ALA A 314 -3.85 -11.59 10.79
CA ALA A 314 -2.82 -11.10 11.70
C ALA A 314 -2.34 -9.69 11.34
N ALA A 315 -2.09 -9.43 10.05
CA ALA A 315 -1.69 -8.13 9.54
C ALA A 315 -2.79 -7.07 9.78
N VAL A 316 -4.04 -7.40 9.43
CA VAL A 316 -5.20 -6.50 9.64
C VAL A 316 -5.41 -6.20 11.12
N GLN A 317 -5.36 -7.21 11.99
CA GLN A 317 -5.54 -7.03 13.43
C GLN A 317 -4.45 -6.12 14.01
N THR A 318 -3.20 -6.29 13.55
CA THR A 318 -2.06 -5.45 13.97
C THR A 318 -2.20 -4.02 13.47
N GLU A 319 -2.50 -3.82 12.18
CA GLU A 319 -2.65 -2.50 11.54
C GLU A 319 -3.77 -1.69 12.21
N LEU A 320 -4.90 -2.34 12.51
CA LEU A 320 -6.08 -1.68 13.07
C LEU A 320 -6.05 -1.59 14.61
N GLY A 321 -5.02 -2.13 15.25
CA GLY A 321 -4.92 -2.22 16.71
C GLY A 321 -6.12 -2.96 17.33
N ALA A 322 -6.66 -3.96 16.62
CA ALA A 322 -7.78 -4.74 17.12
C ALA A 322 -7.29 -5.76 18.17
N PRO A 323 -7.98 -5.91 19.32
CA PRO A 323 -7.52 -6.80 20.38
C PRO A 323 -7.78 -8.28 20.10
N GLU A 324 -8.63 -8.60 19.12
CA GLU A 324 -9.13 -9.94 18.83
C GLU A 324 -9.51 -10.06 17.33
N PRO A 325 -9.77 -11.25 16.76
CA PRO A 325 -9.95 -12.56 17.41
C PRO A 325 -8.67 -13.37 17.64
N LEU A 326 -7.55 -13.02 17.00
CA LEU A 326 -6.30 -13.75 17.24
C LEU A 326 -5.77 -13.37 18.62
N GLY A 327 -5.34 -14.38 19.39
CA GLY A 327 -4.66 -14.12 20.66
C GLY A 327 -3.34 -13.38 20.44
N ASP A 328 -2.44 -13.98 19.66
CA ASP A 328 -1.19 -13.37 19.23
C ASP A 328 -1.05 -13.36 17.69
N PRO A 329 -1.14 -12.17 17.05
CA PRO A 329 -0.87 -12.02 15.62
C PRO A 329 0.54 -12.47 15.21
N VAL A 330 1.57 -12.33 16.06
CA VAL A 330 2.95 -12.71 15.74
C VAL A 330 3.07 -14.23 15.58
N GLU A 331 2.51 -14.99 16.51
CA GLU A 331 2.47 -16.46 16.41
C GLU A 331 1.70 -16.93 15.16
N SER A 332 0.61 -16.25 14.82
CA SER A 332 -0.15 -16.52 13.59
C SER A 332 0.68 -16.27 12.33
N ALA A 333 1.46 -15.18 12.30
CA ALA A 333 2.36 -14.87 11.20
C ALA A 333 3.50 -15.89 11.07
N ARG A 334 4.13 -16.28 12.19
CA ARG A 334 5.17 -17.32 12.22
C ARG A 334 4.62 -18.68 11.78
N ALA A 335 3.41 -19.03 12.20
CA ALA A 335 2.74 -20.26 11.78
C ALA A 335 2.51 -20.27 10.26
N ALA A 336 1.97 -19.19 9.69
CA ALA A 336 1.77 -19.07 8.25
C ALA A 336 3.07 -19.19 7.45
N LEU A 337 4.16 -18.56 7.93
CA LEU A 337 5.50 -18.66 7.34
C LEU A 337 6.03 -20.09 7.36
N ARG A 338 5.89 -20.82 8.48
CA ARG A 338 6.29 -22.23 8.56
C ARG A 338 5.51 -23.09 7.56
N THR A 339 4.19 -22.92 7.51
CA THR A 339 3.32 -23.69 6.60
C THR A 339 3.66 -23.44 5.13
N VAL A 340 3.88 -22.19 4.72
CA VAL A 340 4.16 -21.86 3.31
C VAL A 340 5.57 -22.32 2.88
N ARG A 341 6.54 -22.38 3.80
CA ARG A 341 7.89 -22.91 3.55
C ARG A 341 7.89 -24.42 3.31
N SER A 342 6.99 -25.18 3.96
CA SER A 342 6.89 -26.64 3.78
C SER A 342 6.00 -27.05 2.60
N LEU A 343 5.36 -26.12 1.88
CA LEU A 343 4.49 -26.47 0.75
C LEU A 343 5.22 -27.20 -0.40
N PRO A 344 6.42 -26.76 -0.85
CA PRO A 344 7.12 -27.41 -1.97
C PRO A 344 7.36 -28.91 -1.78
N GLU A 345 7.67 -29.35 -0.55
CA GLU A 345 7.91 -30.76 -0.21
C GLU A 345 6.65 -31.62 -0.40
N ARG A 346 5.46 -31.04 -0.26
CA ARG A 346 4.18 -31.75 -0.37
C ARG A 346 3.71 -31.95 -1.82
N LEU A 347 4.42 -31.38 -2.79
CA LEU A 347 3.98 -31.25 -4.18
C LEU A 347 4.90 -31.94 -5.20
N GLY A 348 5.97 -32.58 -4.73
CA GLY A 348 6.97 -33.27 -5.57
C GLY A 348 6.44 -34.39 -6.48
N GLU A 349 5.13 -34.56 -6.60
CA GLU A 349 4.46 -35.59 -7.40
C GLU A 349 3.56 -35.01 -8.52
N ALA A 350 3.53 -33.67 -8.73
CA ALA A 350 2.63 -33.04 -9.69
C ALA A 350 3.22 -32.94 -11.12
N PRO A 351 2.42 -33.20 -12.18
CA PRO A 351 2.87 -33.16 -13.58
C PRO A 351 3.26 -31.78 -14.14
N ASP A 352 3.07 -30.68 -13.39
CA ASP A 352 3.42 -29.30 -13.77
C ASP A 352 4.25 -28.61 -12.66
N ALA A 353 5.30 -29.30 -12.21
CA ALA A 353 6.08 -28.89 -11.03
C ALA A 353 6.73 -27.49 -11.18
N ALA A 354 7.08 -27.07 -12.40
CA ALA A 354 7.74 -25.78 -12.65
C ALA A 354 6.79 -24.60 -12.45
N THR A 355 5.63 -24.59 -13.13
CA THR A 355 4.62 -23.52 -12.98
C THR A 355 4.09 -23.46 -11.55
N LEU A 356 3.87 -24.63 -10.93
CA LEU A 356 3.49 -24.70 -9.54
C LEU A 356 4.57 -24.08 -8.63
N ALA A 357 5.85 -24.41 -8.81
CA ALA A 357 6.94 -23.82 -8.04
C ALA A 357 6.97 -22.29 -8.14
N GLU A 358 6.72 -21.72 -9.32
CA GLU A 358 6.60 -20.27 -9.50
C GLU A 358 5.46 -19.67 -8.69
N LEU A 359 4.26 -20.24 -8.78
CA LEU A 359 3.10 -19.79 -8.02
C LEU A 359 3.34 -19.89 -6.51
N TYR A 360 4.07 -20.91 -6.05
CA TYR A 360 4.44 -21.04 -4.65
C TYR A 360 5.43 -19.97 -4.19
N ARG A 361 6.40 -19.58 -5.02
CA ARG A 361 7.32 -18.48 -4.69
C ARG A 361 6.58 -17.17 -4.54
N VAL A 362 5.66 -16.86 -5.45
CA VAL A 362 4.80 -15.66 -5.33
C VAL A 362 3.97 -15.71 -4.05
N ARG A 363 3.41 -16.89 -3.72
CA ARG A 363 2.68 -17.08 -2.48
C ARG A 363 3.56 -16.89 -1.24
N GLN A 364 4.79 -17.38 -1.25
CA GLN A 364 5.76 -17.20 -0.18
C GLN A 364 6.11 -15.72 0.01
N ALA A 365 6.35 -15.00 -1.08
CA ALA A 365 6.60 -13.56 -1.07
C ALA A 365 5.43 -12.79 -0.44
N GLU A 366 4.17 -13.09 -0.83
CA GLU A 366 3.00 -12.42 -0.26
C GLU A 366 2.79 -12.73 1.22
N VAL A 367 2.96 -13.99 1.64
CA VAL A 367 2.90 -14.36 3.07
C VAL A 367 4.00 -13.66 3.86
N ALA A 368 5.23 -13.58 3.32
CA ALA A 368 6.34 -12.88 3.95
C ALA A 368 6.07 -11.38 4.11
N ARG A 369 5.51 -10.71 3.10
CA ARG A 369 5.11 -9.29 3.20
C ARG A 369 4.07 -9.05 4.28
N LEU A 370 3.03 -9.87 4.32
CA LEU A 370 1.99 -9.74 5.35
C LEU A 370 2.54 -10.04 6.75
N ALA A 371 3.44 -11.02 6.89
CA ALA A 371 4.13 -11.31 8.14
C ALA A 371 5.04 -10.15 8.58
N ALA A 372 5.81 -9.57 7.64
CA ALA A 372 6.65 -8.40 7.91
C ALA A 372 5.84 -7.22 8.46
N ARG A 373 4.63 -6.97 7.92
CA ARG A 373 3.72 -5.95 8.47
C ARG A 373 3.32 -6.21 9.92
N VAL A 374 3.08 -7.48 10.29
CA VAL A 374 2.82 -7.87 11.68
C VAL A 374 4.05 -7.60 12.55
N PHE A 375 5.22 -8.03 12.10
CA PHE A 375 6.47 -7.88 12.82
C PHE A 375 6.85 -6.41 13.04
N TRP A 376 6.75 -5.55 12.03
CA TRP A 376 6.96 -4.10 12.17
C TRP A 376 6.00 -3.46 13.17
N GLY A 377 4.72 -3.86 13.15
CA GLY A 377 3.73 -3.38 14.11
C GLY A 377 4.03 -3.76 15.56
N ARG A 378 4.97 -4.70 15.78
CA ARG A 378 5.45 -5.14 17.09
C ARG A 378 6.91 -4.77 17.36
N GLY A 379 7.55 -4.00 16.46
CA GLY A 379 8.96 -3.62 16.57
C GLY A 379 9.97 -4.75 16.35
N LEU A 380 9.55 -5.84 15.69
CA LEU A 380 10.39 -7.01 15.41
C LEU A 380 11.09 -6.86 14.05
N ASP A 381 11.97 -5.87 13.94
CA ASP A 381 12.52 -5.43 12.65
C ASP A 381 13.41 -6.49 11.98
N GLN A 382 14.19 -7.23 12.77
CA GLN A 382 15.03 -8.32 12.25
C GLN A 382 14.18 -9.49 11.73
N GLU A 383 13.11 -9.87 12.43
CA GLU A 383 12.21 -10.93 11.95
C GLU A 383 11.50 -10.55 10.64
N ALA A 384 11.14 -9.27 10.48
CA ALA A 384 10.60 -8.75 9.23
C ALA A 384 11.60 -8.86 8.08
N LEU A 385 12.86 -8.49 8.33
CA LEU A 385 13.94 -8.62 7.35
C LEU A 385 14.19 -10.09 7.00
N GLU A 386 14.32 -10.98 7.99
CA GLU A 386 14.53 -12.41 7.76
C GLU A 386 13.37 -13.06 6.98
N ALA A 387 12.13 -12.63 7.24
CA ALA A 387 10.97 -13.14 6.50
C ALA A 387 11.01 -12.77 5.03
N LEU A 388 11.36 -11.52 4.70
CA LEU A 388 11.41 -11.00 3.33
C LEU A 388 12.67 -11.46 2.60
N ASP A 389 13.86 -11.29 3.19
CA ASP A 389 15.13 -11.69 2.56
C ASP A 389 15.20 -13.20 2.33
N GLY A 390 14.59 -14.00 3.21
CA GLY A 390 14.55 -15.46 3.08
C GLY A 390 13.72 -15.97 1.89
N VAL A 391 12.88 -15.13 1.27
CA VAL A 391 12.09 -15.48 0.08
C VAL A 391 12.45 -14.64 -1.14
N HIS A 392 13.41 -13.71 -1.02
CA HIS A 392 13.89 -12.88 -2.11
C HIS A 392 14.66 -13.71 -3.14
N ASP A 393 14.28 -13.63 -4.41
CA ASP A 393 15.05 -14.24 -5.49
C ASP A 393 16.29 -13.38 -5.81
N LYS A 394 17.39 -13.65 -5.08
CA LYS A 394 18.66 -12.92 -5.20
C LYS A 394 19.28 -13.03 -6.59
N ALA A 395 18.93 -14.03 -7.39
CA ALA A 395 19.42 -14.15 -8.76
C ALA A 395 18.86 -13.06 -9.69
N GLN A 396 17.67 -12.53 -9.37
CA GLN A 396 17.06 -11.40 -10.09
C GLN A 396 17.49 -10.03 -9.55
N GLY A 397 18.23 -9.99 -8.44
CA GLY A 397 18.60 -8.74 -7.78
C GLY A 397 17.36 -7.94 -7.36
N ALA A 398 17.37 -6.62 -7.60
CA ALA A 398 16.25 -5.74 -7.29
C ALA A 398 15.41 -5.37 -8.52
N ARG A 399 15.49 -6.15 -9.61
CA ARG A 399 14.60 -5.97 -10.76
C ARG A 399 13.21 -6.52 -10.44
N PRO A 400 12.14 -5.72 -10.61
CA PRO A 400 10.78 -6.20 -10.41
C PRO A 400 10.43 -7.31 -11.41
N ASP A 401 9.84 -8.38 -10.91
CA ASP A 401 9.23 -9.41 -11.73
C ASP A 401 8.07 -10.08 -10.97
N PHE A 402 7.59 -11.21 -11.47
CA PHE A 402 6.52 -11.96 -10.84
C PHE A 402 6.93 -12.55 -9.47
N ARG A 403 8.22 -12.93 -9.29
CA ARG A 403 8.76 -13.51 -8.06
C ARG A 403 9.11 -12.45 -7.02
N ASN A 404 9.61 -11.31 -7.50
CA ASN A 404 9.94 -10.12 -6.75
C ASN A 404 9.04 -8.95 -7.20
N PRO A 405 7.72 -8.96 -6.86
CA PRO A 405 6.85 -7.85 -7.22
C PRO A 405 7.42 -6.50 -6.75
N ALA A 406 7.18 -5.42 -7.48
CA ALA A 406 7.70 -4.10 -7.10
C ALA A 406 7.34 -3.70 -5.65
N ALA A 407 6.13 -4.05 -5.20
CA ALA A 407 5.69 -3.81 -3.83
C ALA A 407 6.41 -4.69 -2.79
N PHE A 408 6.82 -5.91 -3.15
CA PHE A 408 7.70 -6.76 -2.34
C PHE A 408 9.06 -6.10 -2.16
N LEU A 409 9.65 -5.61 -3.25
CA LEU A 409 10.96 -4.94 -3.22
C LEU A 409 10.92 -3.67 -2.38
N ALA A 410 9.85 -2.87 -2.47
CA ALA A 410 9.66 -1.71 -1.60
C ALA A 410 9.55 -2.11 -0.11
N ASP A 411 8.81 -3.17 0.21
CA ASP A 411 8.73 -3.72 1.58
C ASP A 411 10.10 -4.28 2.06
N LEU A 412 10.89 -4.89 1.18
CA LEU A 412 12.24 -5.38 1.48
C LEU A 412 13.22 -4.22 1.73
N ALA A 413 13.18 -3.18 0.90
CA ALA A 413 13.97 -1.96 1.12
C ALA A 413 13.62 -1.32 2.48
N ARG A 414 12.34 -1.32 2.84
CA ARG A 414 11.88 -0.89 4.16
C ARG A 414 12.44 -1.74 5.30
N ALA A 415 12.41 -3.07 5.16
CA ALA A 415 12.98 -3.96 6.17
C ALA A 415 14.48 -3.71 6.38
N TYR A 416 15.23 -3.57 5.29
CA TYR A 416 16.65 -3.22 5.33
C TYR A 416 16.89 -1.87 6.03
N ALA A 417 16.14 -0.82 5.67
CA ALA A 417 16.26 0.49 6.32
C ALA A 417 15.94 0.43 7.82
N ARG A 418 14.90 -0.30 8.23
CA ARG A 418 14.54 -0.50 9.64
C ARG A 418 15.60 -1.28 10.42
N ALA A 419 16.25 -2.24 9.77
CA ALA A 419 17.37 -2.98 10.33
C ALA A 419 18.69 -2.18 10.36
N GLY A 420 18.69 -0.92 9.91
CA GLY A 420 19.89 -0.07 9.81
C GLY A 420 20.82 -0.39 8.64
N GLN A 421 20.38 -1.27 7.73
CA GLN A 421 21.12 -1.68 6.55
C GLN A 421 20.74 -0.80 5.35
N PHE A 422 21.25 0.44 5.34
CA PHE A 422 20.83 1.43 4.35
C PHE A 422 21.34 1.17 2.93
N ALA A 423 22.55 0.64 2.77
CA ALA A 423 23.13 0.36 1.45
C ALA A 423 22.24 -0.53 0.57
N PRO A 424 21.79 -1.73 1.02
CA PRO A 424 20.89 -2.56 0.21
C PRO A 424 19.52 -1.90 -0.01
N ALA A 425 19.00 -1.16 0.98
CA ALA A 425 17.74 -0.43 0.82
C ALA A 425 17.82 0.65 -0.27
N VAL A 426 18.92 1.40 -0.32
CA VAL A 426 19.17 2.42 -1.35
C VAL A 426 19.33 1.77 -2.72
N GLY A 427 20.06 0.66 -2.82
CA GLY A 427 20.22 -0.09 -4.08
C GLY A 427 18.87 -0.55 -4.66
N ILE A 428 18.00 -1.13 -3.82
CA ILE A 428 16.66 -1.55 -4.26
C ILE A 428 15.82 -0.35 -4.74
N LEU A 429 15.84 0.76 -4.01
CA LEU A 429 15.08 1.96 -4.41
C LEU A 429 15.64 2.62 -5.67
N PHE A 430 16.95 2.56 -5.89
CA PHE A 430 17.57 3.05 -7.10
C PHE A 430 17.07 2.27 -8.32
N ASP A 431 17.09 0.94 -8.26
CA ASP A 431 16.58 0.08 -9.33
C ASP A 431 15.07 0.28 -9.55
N LEU A 432 14.28 0.36 -8.48
CA LEU A 432 12.85 0.68 -8.58
C LEU A 432 12.60 2.05 -9.21
N ALA A 433 13.43 3.06 -8.93
CA ALA A 433 13.26 4.41 -9.50
C ALA A 433 13.58 4.49 -10.99
N GLN A 434 14.31 3.53 -11.56
CA GLN A 434 14.52 3.43 -13.00
C GLN A 434 13.25 2.99 -13.72
N GLU A 435 12.50 2.05 -13.14
CA GLU A 435 11.26 1.52 -13.72
C GLU A 435 10.02 2.34 -13.33
N PHE A 436 10.01 2.89 -12.11
CA PHE A 436 8.93 3.67 -11.53
C PHE A 436 9.46 5.04 -11.08
N PRO A 437 9.41 6.08 -11.93
CA PRO A 437 9.99 7.40 -11.61
C PRO A 437 9.52 7.99 -10.27
N SER A 438 8.29 7.71 -9.88
CA SER A 438 7.69 8.08 -8.59
C SER A 438 8.41 7.47 -7.37
N ALA A 439 9.09 6.32 -7.49
CA ALA A 439 9.91 5.74 -6.42
C ALA A 439 11.13 6.62 -6.06
N ARG A 440 11.50 7.59 -6.93
CA ARG A 440 12.56 8.56 -6.67
C ARG A 440 12.33 9.37 -5.39
N LEU A 441 11.09 9.67 -5.03
CA LEU A 441 10.78 10.38 -3.80
C LEU A 441 11.26 9.62 -2.55
N ALA A 442 10.93 8.32 -2.46
CA ALA A 442 11.41 7.46 -1.38
C ALA A 442 12.94 7.29 -1.42
N TYR A 443 13.53 7.16 -2.62
CA TYR A 443 14.97 7.07 -2.80
C TYR A 443 15.71 8.31 -2.25
N GLU A 444 15.30 9.52 -2.64
CA GLU A 444 15.95 10.76 -2.16
C GLU A 444 15.73 10.97 -0.65
N SER A 445 14.57 10.57 -0.12
CA SER A 445 14.32 10.55 1.33
C SER A 445 15.33 9.64 2.05
N LEU A 446 15.51 8.41 1.56
CA LEU A 446 16.41 7.43 2.17
C LEU A 446 17.87 7.84 2.05
N LYS A 447 18.26 8.44 0.93
CA LYS A 447 19.60 9.00 0.73
C LYS A 447 19.92 10.12 1.72
N ARG A 448 18.94 10.98 2.05
CA ARG A 448 19.13 12.02 3.08
C ARG A 448 19.31 11.43 4.47
N LEU A 449 18.52 10.41 4.82
CA LEU A 449 18.69 9.67 6.08
C LEU A 449 20.04 8.94 6.13
N TYR A 450 20.48 8.36 5.01
CA TYR A 450 21.80 7.75 4.92
C TYR A 450 22.89 8.78 5.19
N ALA A 451 22.87 9.90 4.46
CA ALA A 451 23.84 10.97 4.59
C ALA A 451 23.87 11.58 6.00
N SER A 452 22.72 11.71 6.68
CA SER A 452 22.69 12.20 8.07
C SER A 452 23.41 11.25 9.03
N ARG A 453 23.32 9.93 8.78
CA ARG A 453 23.92 8.90 9.64
C ARG A 453 25.39 8.61 9.36
N THR A 454 25.85 8.83 8.13
CA THR A 454 27.23 8.55 7.72
C THR A 454 28.13 9.79 7.69
N GLY A 455 27.62 10.96 8.10
CA GLY A 455 28.40 12.20 8.06
C GLY A 455 28.60 12.73 6.64
N GLY A 456 27.64 12.49 5.75
CA GLY A 456 27.62 13.01 4.38
C GLY A 456 28.20 12.08 3.32
N GLU A 457 28.45 10.80 3.63
CA GLU A 457 28.87 9.85 2.61
C GLU A 457 27.77 9.67 1.56
N VAL A 458 28.21 9.58 0.30
CA VAL A 458 27.32 9.21 -0.79
C VAL A 458 27.02 7.71 -0.67
N PRO A 459 25.75 7.28 -0.78
CA PRO A 459 25.43 5.86 -0.77
C PRO A 459 26.23 5.11 -1.85
N PRO A 460 26.63 3.85 -1.59
CA PRO A 460 27.21 3.01 -2.62
C PRO A 460 26.23 2.89 -3.79
N ARG A 461 26.77 2.94 -5.02
CA ARG A 461 26.00 2.77 -6.26
C ARG A 461 25.61 1.32 -6.47
#